data_AF-R7Z614-F1
#
_entry.id   AF-R7Z614-F1
#
_cell.length_a   1.000
_cell.length_b   1.000
_cell.length_c   1.000
_cell.angle_alpha   90.00
_cell.angle_beta   90.00
_cell.angle_gamma   90.00
#
_symmetry.space_group_name_H-M   'P 1'
#
loop_
_entity.id
_entity.type
_entity.pdbx_description
1 polymer ?
#
loop_
_entity_poly.entity_id
_entity_poly.type
_entity_poly.pdbx_seq_one_letter_code
_entity_poly.pdbx_strand_id
1 'polypeptide(L)' 'MAGPAPHPRPAGAHPVHIHPARPLYRFFATGLGASMWFFLMYRARKDGAALMGWRHPWEH' A
#
# COMPACT_ATOMS: atom_id res chain seq x y z
N MET A 1 5.09 -26.63 52.36
CA MET A 1 3.99 -26.34 51.43
C MET A 1 4.54 -25.42 50.35
N ALA A 2 5.01 -25.99 49.23
CA ALA A 2 5.48 -25.18 48.09
C ALA A 2 4.26 -24.73 47.29
N GLY A 3 4.10 -23.42 47.10
CA GLY A 3 3.02 -22.85 46.29
C GLY A 3 3.14 -23.24 44.82
N PRO A 4 2.03 -23.22 44.05
CA PRO A 4 2.04 -23.58 42.65
C PRO A 4 2.91 -22.62 41.83
N ALA A 5 3.79 -23.17 41.00
CA ALA A 5 4.70 -22.41 40.14
C ALA A 5 3.92 -21.55 39.12
N PRO A 6 4.44 -20.37 38.71
CA PRO A 6 3.80 -19.54 37.70
C PRO A 6 3.79 -20.26 36.34
N HIS A 7 2.60 -20.34 35.76
CA HIS A 7 2.36 -21.04 34.51
C HIS A 7 2.79 -20.11 33.37
N PRO A 8 3.55 -20.57 32.35
CA PRO A 8 3.96 -19.72 31.25
C PRO A 8 2.72 -19.22 30.49
N ARG A 9 2.50 -17.89 30.51
CA ARG A 9 1.44 -17.24 29.72
C ARG A 9 1.78 -17.39 28.24
N PRO A 10 0.85 -17.81 27.38
CA PRO A 10 1.09 -17.88 25.94
C PRO A 10 1.43 -16.47 25.43
N ALA A 11 2.66 -16.32 24.92
CA ALA A 11 3.07 -15.12 24.20
C ALA A 11 2.23 -15.04 22.91
N GLY A 12 1.26 -14.13 22.88
CA GLY A 12 0.34 -14.00 21.73
C GLY A 12 -1.02 -13.40 22.03
N ALA A 13 -1.37 -13.14 23.29
CA ALA A 13 -2.62 -12.45 23.67
C ALA A 13 -2.56 -10.94 23.39
N HIS A 14 -2.27 -10.54 22.14
CA HIS A 14 -2.50 -9.17 21.68
C HIS A 14 -3.98 -9.05 21.26
N PRO A 15 -4.69 -7.97 21.66
CA PRO A 15 -6.11 -7.79 21.35
C PRO A 15 -6.39 -7.56 19.85
N VAL A 16 -5.35 -7.49 19.02
CA VAL A 16 -5.46 -7.30 17.57
C VAL A 16 -5.22 -8.64 16.87
N HIS A 17 -6.32 -9.30 16.51
CA HIS A 17 -6.30 -10.50 15.68
C HIS A 17 -6.42 -10.08 14.22
N ILE A 18 -5.32 -10.16 13.45
CA ILE A 18 -5.35 -9.85 12.02
C ILE A 18 -5.91 -11.07 11.27
N HIS A 19 -7.15 -10.96 10.79
CA HIS A 19 -7.72 -11.96 9.91
C HIS A 19 -6.92 -12.01 8.61
N PRO A 20 -6.42 -13.19 8.19
CA PRO A 20 -5.70 -13.30 6.93
C PRO A 20 -6.65 -12.96 5.78
N ALA A 21 -6.41 -11.83 5.12
CA ALA A 21 -7.14 -11.46 3.92
C ALA A 21 -6.93 -12.54 2.85
N ARG A 22 -8.02 -13.03 2.28
CA ARG A 22 -8.00 -14.03 1.20
C ARG A 22 -7.03 -13.58 0.09
N PRO A 23 -6.14 -14.45 -0.43
CA PRO A 23 -5.14 -14.07 -1.43
C PRO A 23 -5.75 -13.33 -2.63
N LEU A 24 -6.95 -13.73 -3.06
CA LEU A 24 -7.72 -13.08 -4.11
C LEU A 24 -7.93 -11.58 -3.85
N TYR A 25 -8.32 -11.19 -2.64
CA TYR A 25 -8.53 -9.77 -2.30
C TYR A 25 -7.22 -8.98 -2.37
N ARG A 26 -6.09 -9.59 -1.99
CA ARG A 26 -4.77 -8.96 -2.08
C ARG A 26 -4.38 -8.70 -3.54
N PHE A 27 -4.63 -9.65 -4.44
CA PHE A 27 -4.35 -9.49 -5.87
C PHE A 27 -5.21 -8.40 -6.51
N PHE A 28 -6.51 -8.35 -6.22
CA PHE A 28 -7.37 -7.28 -6.73
C PHE A 28 -6.99 -5.92 -6.14
N ALA A 29 -6.69 -5.83 -4.85
CA ALA A 29 -6.24 -4.59 -4.21
C ALA A 29 -4.94 -4.07 -4.84
N THR A 30 -3.95 -4.94 -5.03
CA THR A 30 -2.69 -4.58 -5.69
C THR A 30 -2.89 -4.26 -7.17
N GLY A 31 -3.71 -5.02 -7.89
CA GLY A 31 -4.03 -4.78 -9.30
C GLY A 31 -4.70 -3.43 -9.53
N LEU A 32 -5.70 -3.08 -8.69
CA LEU A 32 -6.37 -1.78 -8.73
C LEU A 32 -5.42 -0.64 -8.36
N GLY A 33 -4.62 -0.78 -7.30
CA GLY A 33 -3.63 0.24 -6.91
C GLY A 33 -2.52 0.42 -7.95
N ALA A 34 -2.02 -0.67 -8.52
CA ALA A 34 -1.04 -0.64 -9.61
C ALA A 34 -1.62 0.01 -10.87
N SER A 35 -2.89 -0.26 -11.20
CA SER A 35 -3.57 0.38 -12.34
C SER A 35 -3.74 1.89 -12.13
N MET A 36 -4.08 2.32 -10.91
CA MET A 36 -4.13 3.73 -10.54
C MET A 36 -2.77 4.39 -10.76
N TRP A 37 -1.68 3.85 -10.18
CA TRP A 37 -0.34 4.41 -10.36
C TRP A 37 0.17 4.35 -11.81
N PHE A 38 -0.14 3.26 -12.52
CA PHE A 38 0.14 3.15 -13.95
C PHE A 38 -0.56 4.25 -14.73
N PHE A 39 -1.82 4.55 -14.42
CA PHE A 39 -2.55 5.65 -15.03
C PHE A 39 -1.91 7.00 -14.74
N LEU A 40 -1.47 7.27 -13.51
CA LEU A 40 -0.75 8.51 -13.19
C LEU A 40 0.58 8.61 -13.96
N MET A 41 1.35 7.54 -14.07
CA MET A 41 2.62 7.54 -14.83
C MET A 41 2.40 7.66 -16.34
N TYR A 42 1.35 7.01 -16.87
CA TYR A 42 0.93 7.15 -18.26
C TYR A 42 0.51 8.60 -18.55
N ARG A 43 -0.27 9.18 -17.65
CA ARG A 43 -0.67 10.58 -17.70
C ARG A 43 0.55 11.50 -17.57
N ALA A 44 1.48 11.23 -16.67
CA ALA A 44 2.70 12.00 -16.52
C ALA A 44 3.63 11.91 -17.74
N ARG A 45 3.60 10.83 -18.53
CA ARG A 45 4.32 10.78 -19.82
C ARG A 45 3.64 11.62 -20.90
N LYS A 46 2.31 11.64 -20.93
CA LYS A 46 1.54 12.45 -21.90
C LYS A 46 1.52 13.93 -21.55
N ASP A 47 1.31 14.25 -20.27
CA ASP A 47 1.33 15.60 -19.71
C ASP A 47 2.75 16.05 -19.34
N GLY A 48 3.76 15.17 -19.45
CA GLY A 48 5.16 15.49 -19.22
C GLY A 48 5.71 16.49 -20.23
N ALA A 49 5.22 16.46 -21.47
CA ALA A 49 5.47 17.51 -22.45
C ALA A 49 4.75 18.84 -22.12
N ALA A 50 3.67 18.79 -21.33
CA ALA A 50 2.90 19.96 -20.94
C ALA A 50 3.41 20.62 -19.64
N LEU A 51 4.02 19.86 -18.73
CA LEU A 51 4.56 20.35 -17.46
C LEU A 51 6.08 20.56 -17.46
N MET A 52 6.83 19.91 -18.36
CA MET A 52 8.27 20.17 -18.53
C MET A 52 8.48 21.46 -19.35
N GLY A 53 7.87 22.58 -18.94
CA GLY A 53 8.25 23.99 -19.17
C GLY A 53 8.83 24.48 -20.51
N TRP A 54 8.87 23.69 -21.58
CA TRP A 54 9.60 24.01 -22.82
C TRP A 54 8.74 24.77 -23.83
N ARG A 55 7.57 25.25 -23.41
CA ARG A 55 6.73 26.12 -24.23
C ARG A 55 6.24 27.29 -23.38
N HIS A 56 7.13 28.26 -23.19
CA HIS A 56 6.72 29.59 -22.78
C HIS A 56 5.79 30.17 -23.85
N PRO A 57 4.58 30.65 -23.50
CA PRO A 57 3.59 31.15 -24.47
C PRO A 57 3.96 32.51 -25.13
N TRP A 58 5.20 32.99 -25.01
CA TRP A 58 5.66 34.27 -25.55
C TRP A 58 6.97 34.20 -26.36
N GLU A 59 7.36 33.03 -26.87
CA GLU A 59 8.45 32.90 -27.85
C GLU A 59 7.89 32.84 -29.29
N HIS A 60 7.07 33.83 -29.63
CA HIS A 60 6.54 34.07 -30.98
C HIS A 60 6.63 35.56 -31.29
#